data_AF-N6UHI1-F1
#
_entry.id   AF-N6UHI1-F1
#
_cell.length_a   1.000
_cell.length_b   1.000
_cell.length_c   1.000
_cell.angle_alpha   90.00
_cell.angle_beta   90.00
_cell.angle_gamma   90.00
#
_symmetry.space_group_name_H-M   'P 1'
#
loop_
_entity.id
_entity.type
_entity.pdbx_description
1 polymer ?
#
loop_
_entity_poly.entity_id
_entity_poly.type
_entity_poly.pdbx_seq_one_letter_code
_entity_poly.pdbx_strand_id
1 'polypeptide(L)'
;MLEVTKGISKLWDRLFDQKAFLNGEINFVLNEFELRRGDSEVDNLFKSLESITDIKDTQINRLIEIASEKNVEANQQLSKALNLCSQLPELEQKYTDLKDTYLEKAREKRKEKYEEIMNGITSNYSKIDAEFEKKEVETLQAYINLEAKLK
;
A
#
# COMPACT_ATOMS: atom_id res chain seq x y z
N MET A 1 65.40 -21.06 -80.83
CA MET A 1 65.95 -21.28 -79.47
C MET A 1 66.00 -19.99 -78.63
N LEU A 2 66.57 -18.89 -79.15
CA LEU A 2 66.69 -17.60 -78.42
C LEU A 2 65.37 -16.90 -78.05
N GLU A 3 64.31 -17.09 -78.83
CA GLU A 3 63.00 -16.50 -78.49
C GLU A 3 62.27 -17.25 -77.37
N VAL A 4 62.41 -18.58 -77.34
CA VAL A 4 61.81 -19.42 -76.30
C VAL A 4 62.44 -19.11 -74.95
N THR A 5 63.76 -18.95 -74.89
CA THR A 5 64.47 -18.57 -73.67
C THR A 5 64.09 -17.16 -73.20
N LYS A 6 63.98 -16.18 -74.11
CA LYS A 6 63.47 -14.84 -73.76
C LYS A 6 62.02 -14.86 -73.26
N GLY A 7 61.18 -15.73 -73.83
CA GLY A 7 59.80 -15.92 -73.38
C GLY A 7 59.74 -16.44 -71.95
N ILE A 8 60.56 -17.45 -71.63
CA ILE A 8 60.65 -18.04 -70.29
C ILE A 8 61.19 -17.02 -69.27
N SER A 9 62.22 -16.25 -69.60
CA SER A 9 62.76 -15.21 -68.70
C SER A 9 61.73 -14.13 -68.37
N LYS A 10 60.98 -13.65 -69.36
CA LYS A 10 59.89 -12.67 -69.12
C LYS A 10 58.75 -13.25 -68.29
N LEU A 11 58.46 -14.54 -68.45
CA LEU A 11 57.46 -15.24 -67.65
C LEU A 11 57.90 -15.34 -66.19
N TRP A 12 59.18 -15.63 -65.95
CA TRP A 12 59.80 -15.61 -64.63
C TRP A 12 59.78 -14.22 -63.99
N ASP A 13 60.19 -13.17 -64.72
CA ASP A 13 60.15 -11.80 -64.20
C ASP A 13 58.73 -11.39 -63.81
N ARG A 14 57.71 -11.85 -64.54
CA ARG A 14 56.31 -11.56 -64.27
C ARG A 14 55.72 -12.39 -63.13
N LEU A 15 56.12 -13.66 -63.01
CA LEU A 15 55.70 -14.56 -61.93
C LEU A 15 56.28 -14.13 -60.57
N PHE A 16 57.46 -13.54 -60.57
CA PHE A 16 58.14 -13.05 -59.37
C PHE A 16 58.15 -11.53 -59.25
N ASP A 17 57.23 -10.84 -59.94
CA ASP A 17 57.04 -9.40 -59.77
C ASP A 17 56.36 -9.12 -58.42
N GLN A 18 57.16 -9.13 -57.36
CA GLN A 18 56.72 -8.88 -55.99
C GLN A 18 56.05 -7.51 -55.84
N LYS A 19 56.30 -6.56 -56.75
CA LYS A 19 55.66 -5.24 -56.71
C LYS A 19 54.16 -5.32 -56.99
N ALA A 20 53.74 -6.19 -57.91
CA ALA A 20 52.33 -6.37 -58.22
C ALA A 20 51.58 -7.00 -57.03
N PHE A 21 52.19 -8.01 -56.39
CA PHE A 21 51.65 -8.62 -55.18
C PHE A 21 51.59 -7.61 -54.01
N LEU A 22 52.70 -6.93 -53.73
CA LEU A 22 52.78 -5.96 -52.63
C LEU A 22 51.78 -4.81 -52.80
N ASN A 23 51.62 -4.30 -54.03
CA ASN A 23 50.61 -3.28 -54.33
C ASN A 23 49.18 -3.81 -54.14
N GLY A 24 48.93 -5.07 -54.46
CA GLY A 24 47.64 -5.72 -54.18
C GLY A 24 47.32 -5.75 -52.69
N GLU A 25 48.27 -6.20 -51.87
CA GLU A 25 48.15 -6.25 -50.41
C GLU A 25 48.00 -4.84 -49.80
N ILE A 26 48.81 -3.86 -50.25
CA ILE A 26 48.70 -2.46 -49.80
C ILE A 26 47.30 -1.90 -50.11
N ASN A 27 46.78 -2.14 -51.32
CA ASN A 27 45.45 -1.69 -51.71
C ASN A 27 44.35 -2.42 -50.94
N PHE A 28 44.52 -3.71 -50.64
CA PHE A 28 43.58 -4.47 -49.83
C PHE A 28 43.52 -3.90 -48.41
N VAL A 29 44.66 -3.65 -47.78
CA VAL A 29 44.73 -3.07 -46.43
C VAL A 29 44.12 -1.66 -46.39
N LEU A 30 44.46 -0.78 -47.35
CA LEU A 30 43.87 0.56 -47.45
C LEU A 30 42.36 0.51 -47.65
N ASN A 31 41.87 -0.34 -48.55
CA ASN A 31 40.43 -0.47 -48.78
C ASN A 31 39.71 -0.98 -47.55
N GLU A 32 40.26 -1.99 -46.88
CA GLU A 32 39.57 -2.64 -45.76
C GLU A 32 39.59 -1.85 -44.46
N PHE A 33 40.71 -1.20 -44.16
CA PHE A 33 40.91 -0.57 -42.86
C PHE A 33 40.71 0.94 -42.88
N GLU A 34 40.92 1.63 -44.01
CA GLU A 34 40.71 3.08 -44.10
C GLU A 34 39.42 3.41 -44.86
N LEU A 35 39.26 2.90 -46.08
CA LEU A 35 38.15 3.33 -46.95
C LEU A 35 36.81 2.70 -46.59
N ARG A 36 36.77 1.43 -46.20
CA ARG A 36 35.51 0.73 -45.84
C ARG A 36 34.98 1.13 -44.47
N ARG A 37 35.86 1.55 -43.55
CA ARG A 37 35.48 2.09 -42.24
C ARG A 37 35.04 3.55 -42.32
N GLY A 38 35.69 4.33 -43.19
CA GLY A 38 35.38 5.74 -43.38
C GLY A 38 35.36 6.49 -42.05
N ASP A 39 34.36 7.38 -41.90
CA ASP A 39 34.19 8.19 -40.69
C ASP A 39 33.21 7.57 -39.66
N SER A 40 32.91 6.26 -39.77
CA SER A 40 31.93 5.60 -38.90
C SER A 40 32.26 5.71 -37.41
N GLU A 41 33.55 5.63 -37.05
CA GLU A 41 33.99 5.82 -35.66
C GLU A 41 33.77 7.27 -35.18
N VAL A 42 33.96 8.24 -36.07
CA VAL A 42 33.73 9.67 -35.79
C VAL A 42 32.22 9.93 -35.62
N ASP A 43 31.38 9.39 -36.50
CA ASP A 43 29.93 9.48 -36.40
C ASP A 43 29.40 8.86 -35.10
N ASN A 44 29.95 7.72 -34.69
CA ASN A 44 29.58 7.06 -33.44
C ASN A 44 29.99 7.86 -32.21
N LEU A 45 31.14 8.53 -32.26
CA LEU A 45 31.57 9.48 -31.23
C LEU A 45 30.64 10.69 -31.15
N PHE A 46 30.23 11.25 -32.29
CA PHE A 46 29.28 12.36 -32.32
C PHE A 46 27.91 11.97 -31.78
N LYS A 47 27.38 10.81 -32.15
CA LYS A 47 26.11 10.29 -31.58
C LYS A 47 26.18 10.09 -30.08
N SER A 48 27.32 9.56 -29.60
CA SER A 48 27.55 9.38 -28.17
C SER A 48 27.62 10.73 -27.45
N LEU A 49 28.31 11.71 -28.04
CA LEU A 49 28.39 13.07 -27.51
C LEU A 49 27.03 13.77 -27.48
N GLU A 50 26.24 13.64 -28.55
CA GLU A 50 24.87 14.18 -28.62
C GLU A 50 23.99 13.58 -27.53
N SER A 51 24.03 12.26 -27.36
CA SER A 51 23.28 11.56 -26.32
C SER A 51 23.69 11.99 -24.91
N ILE A 52 25.00 12.11 -24.65
CA ILE A 52 25.51 12.57 -23.35
C ILE A 52 25.09 14.02 -23.08
N THR A 53 25.17 14.87 -24.10
CA THR A 53 24.78 16.29 -23.99
C THR A 53 23.29 16.42 -23.71
N ASP A 54 22.43 15.68 -24.43
CA ASP A 54 20.99 15.70 -24.18
C ASP A 54 20.66 15.21 -22.75
N ILE A 55 21.23 14.09 -22.33
CA ILE A 55 21.01 13.57 -20.96
C ILE A 55 21.42 14.61 -19.91
N LYS A 56 22.59 15.22 -20.09
CA LYS A 56 23.15 16.19 -19.16
C LYS A 56 22.29 17.45 -19.07
N ASP A 57 21.90 18.00 -20.21
CA ASP A 57 21.26 19.31 -20.27
C ASP A 57 19.75 19.24 -20.01
N THR A 58 19.08 18.16 -20.42
CA THR A 58 17.62 18.01 -20.28
C THR A 58 17.22 17.03 -19.18
N GLN A 59 17.68 15.78 -19.25
CA GLN A 59 17.09 14.68 -18.46
C GLN A 59 17.45 14.75 -16.98
N ILE A 60 18.70 15.11 -16.64
CA ILE A 60 19.14 15.19 -15.24
C ILE A 60 18.32 16.21 -14.46
N ASN A 61 18.18 17.43 -14.98
CA ASN A 61 17.44 18.49 -14.31
C ASN A 61 15.97 18.12 -14.12
N ARG A 62 15.34 17.56 -15.17
CA ARG A 62 13.96 17.07 -15.11
C ARG A 62 13.77 15.98 -14.05
N LEU A 63 14.70 15.05 -13.94
CA LEU A 63 14.66 14.00 -12.92
C LEU A 63 14.79 14.57 -11.51
N ILE A 64 15.67 15.55 -11.30
CA ILE A 64 15.83 16.23 -10.00
C ILE A 64 14.54 16.94 -9.61
N GLU A 65 13.92 17.67 -10.53
CA GLU A 65 12.64 18.37 -10.29
C GLU A 65 11.54 17.38 -9.90
N ILE A 66 11.33 16.33 -10.70
CA ILE A 66 10.30 15.31 -10.42
C ILE A 66 10.59 14.61 -9.09
N ALA A 67 11.84 14.23 -8.83
CA ALA A 67 12.21 13.59 -7.58
C ALA A 67 11.96 14.51 -6.37
N SER A 68 12.25 15.81 -6.50
CA SER A 68 12.00 16.79 -5.45
C SER A 68 10.51 16.93 -5.15
N GLU A 69 9.67 17.04 -6.19
CA GLU A 69 8.22 17.15 -6.05
C GLU A 69 7.62 15.89 -5.42
N LYS A 70 7.99 14.71 -5.93
CA LYS A 70 7.46 13.44 -5.42
C LYS A 70 7.94 13.11 -4.01
N ASN A 71 9.16 13.50 -3.65
CA ASN A 71 9.63 13.34 -2.27
C ASN A 71 8.87 14.24 -1.30
N VAL A 72 8.56 15.48 -1.70
CA VAL A 72 7.74 16.38 -0.87
C VAL A 72 6.33 15.80 -0.69
N GLU A 73 5.71 15.33 -1.78
CA GLU A 73 4.39 14.68 -1.73
C GLU A 73 4.38 13.47 -0.80
N ALA A 74 5.36 12.56 -0.95
CA ALA A 74 5.51 11.37 -0.12
C ALA A 74 5.70 11.73 1.36
N ASN A 75 6.56 12.70 1.66
CA ASN A 75 6.79 13.17 3.03
C ASN A 75 5.54 13.79 3.66
N GLN A 76 4.73 14.52 2.87
CA GLN A 76 3.46 15.07 3.35
C GLN A 76 2.46 13.95 3.67
N GLN A 77 2.35 12.94 2.82
CA GLN A 77 1.47 11.79 3.07
C GLN A 77 1.91 11.00 4.31
N LEU A 78 3.22 10.74 4.44
CA LEU A 78 3.78 10.08 5.62
C LEU A 78 3.52 10.90 6.90
N SER A 79 3.71 12.21 6.85
CA SER A 79 3.45 13.09 8.00
C SER A 79 1.97 13.09 8.40
N LYS A 80 1.05 13.07 7.43
CA LYS A 80 -0.40 12.94 7.69
C LYS A 80 -0.72 11.60 8.34
N ALA A 81 -0.19 10.50 7.80
CA ALA A 81 -0.38 9.16 8.36
C ALA A 81 0.16 9.06 9.80
N LEU A 82 1.34 9.62 10.05
CA LEU A 82 1.96 9.63 11.38
C LEU A 82 1.12 10.45 12.37
N ASN A 83 0.60 11.61 11.96
CA ASN A 83 -0.30 12.40 12.78
C ASN A 83 -1.60 11.64 13.12
N LEU A 84 -2.22 10.98 12.13
CA LEU A 84 -3.40 10.13 12.38
C LEU A 84 -3.09 8.99 13.37
N CYS A 85 -1.96 8.31 13.20
CA CYS A 85 -1.52 7.27 14.13
C CYS A 85 -1.26 7.82 15.54
N SER A 86 -0.74 9.05 15.65
CA SER A 86 -0.50 9.68 16.96
C SER A 86 -1.78 10.04 17.71
N GLN A 87 -2.89 10.29 16.98
CA GLN A 87 -4.20 10.61 17.57
C GLN A 87 -5.02 9.37 17.94
N LEU A 88 -4.65 8.20 17.40
CA LEU A 88 -5.38 6.94 17.56
C LEU A 88 -5.56 6.54 19.05
N PRO A 89 -4.54 6.62 19.92
CA PRO A 89 -4.69 6.28 21.34
C PRO A 89 -5.71 7.17 22.07
N GLU A 90 -5.72 8.48 21.78
CA GLU A 90 -6.68 9.41 22.39
C GLU A 90 -8.11 9.12 21.93
N LEU A 91 -8.29 8.78 20.66
CA LEU A 91 -9.58 8.38 20.11
C LEU A 91 -10.08 7.06 20.70
N GLU A 92 -9.19 6.08 20.87
CA GLU A 92 -9.51 4.80 21.52
C GLU A 92 -9.90 4.98 22.99
N GLN A 93 -9.16 5.82 23.73
CA GLN A 93 -9.50 6.14 25.11
C GLN A 93 -10.87 6.80 25.19
N LYS A 94 -11.13 7.82 24.37
CA LYS A 94 -12.41 8.52 24.33
C LYS A 94 -13.58 7.58 23.98
N TYR A 95 -13.37 6.66 23.05
CA TYR A 95 -14.35 5.64 22.70
C TYR A 95 -14.64 4.70 23.87
N THR A 96 -13.60 4.28 24.59
CA THR A 96 -13.72 3.42 25.77
C THR A 96 -14.49 4.12 26.89
N ASP A 97 -14.16 5.38 27.18
CA ASP A 97 -14.85 6.18 28.20
C ASP A 97 -16.34 6.39 27.84
N LEU A 98 -16.66 6.65 26.57
CA LEU A 98 -18.03 6.76 26.08
C LEU A 98 -18.80 5.44 26.22
N LYS A 99 -18.14 4.32 25.95
CA LYS A 99 -18.74 2.99 26.10
C LYS A 99 -19.02 2.69 27.57
N ASP A 100 -18.08 2.99 28.46
CA ASP A 100 -18.22 2.72 29.89
C ASP A 100 -19.34 3.57 30.50
N THR A 101 -19.39 4.86 30.18
CA THR A 101 -20.49 5.74 30.62
C THR A 101 -21.86 5.30 30.07
N TYR A 102 -21.94 4.82 28.83
CA TYR A 102 -23.18 4.26 28.29
C TYR A 102 -23.60 2.98 29.03
N LEU A 103 -22.66 2.07 29.29
CA LEU A 103 -22.92 0.83 30.03
C LEU A 103 -23.35 1.11 31.47
N GLU A 104 -22.77 2.12 32.11
CA GLU A 104 -23.12 2.57 33.45
C GLU A 104 -24.55 3.11 33.50
N LYS A 105 -24.92 4.03 32.60
CA LYS A 105 -26.32 4.51 32.48
C LYS A 105 -27.31 3.38 32.21
N ALA A 106 -26.93 2.39 31.41
CA ALA A 106 -27.76 1.21 31.15
C ALA A 106 -27.89 0.29 32.38
N ARG A 107 -26.87 0.24 33.25
CA ARG A 107 -26.94 -0.46 34.54
C ARG A 107 -27.86 0.27 35.52
N GLU A 108 -27.75 1.59 35.62
CA GLU A 108 -28.63 2.41 36.48
C GLU A 108 -30.09 2.25 36.10
N LYS A 109 -30.44 2.41 34.82
CA LYS A 109 -31.82 2.20 34.34
C LYS A 109 -32.38 0.81 34.65
N ARG A 110 -31.54 -0.22 34.60
CA ARG A 110 -31.95 -1.58 34.95
C ARG A 110 -32.19 -1.72 36.46
N LYS A 111 -31.37 -1.05 37.28
CA LYS A 111 -31.54 -1.02 38.73
C LYS A 111 -32.84 -0.31 39.12
N GLU A 112 -33.11 0.86 38.55
CA GLU A 112 -34.36 1.61 38.77
C GLU A 112 -35.58 0.76 38.41
N LYS A 113 -35.56 0.14 37.23
CA LYS A 113 -36.65 -0.74 36.78
C LYS A 113 -36.83 -1.96 37.68
N TYR A 114 -35.73 -2.54 38.17
CA TYR A 114 -35.79 -3.65 39.11
C TYR A 114 -36.44 -3.23 40.44
N GLU A 115 -36.06 -2.07 40.97
CA GLU A 115 -36.65 -1.51 42.19
C GLU A 115 -38.14 -1.22 42.02
N GLU A 116 -38.55 -0.65 40.88
CA GLU A 116 -39.95 -0.43 40.53
C GLU A 116 -40.75 -1.74 40.54
N ILE A 117 -40.22 -2.79 39.90
CA ILE A 117 -40.86 -4.11 39.85
C ILE A 117 -40.97 -4.70 41.26
N MET A 118 -39.89 -4.66 42.05
CA MET A 118 -39.86 -5.24 43.39
C MET A 118 -40.81 -4.52 44.35
N ASN A 119 -40.89 -3.19 44.26
CA ASN A 119 -41.87 -2.40 45.01
C ASN A 119 -43.30 -2.74 44.60
N GLY A 120 -43.57 -2.93 43.31
CA GLY A 120 -44.87 -3.37 42.80
C GLY A 120 -45.27 -4.75 43.33
N ILE A 121 -44.35 -5.71 43.31
CA ILE A 121 -44.54 -7.06 43.87
C ILE A 121 -44.84 -6.98 45.37
N THR A 122 -44.04 -6.22 46.13
CA THR A 122 -44.19 -6.08 47.59
C THR A 122 -45.53 -5.43 47.95
N SER A 123 -45.93 -4.38 47.21
CA SER A 123 -47.24 -3.75 47.38
C SER A 123 -48.39 -4.70 47.08
N ASN A 124 -48.27 -5.54 46.04
CA ASN A 124 -49.29 -6.53 45.71
C ASN A 124 -49.42 -7.60 46.79
N TYR A 125 -48.31 -8.15 47.30
CA TYR A 125 -48.36 -9.10 48.41
C TYR A 125 -49.00 -8.48 49.65
N SER A 126 -48.62 -7.26 50.03
CA SER A 126 -49.25 -6.56 51.16
C SER A 126 -50.76 -6.35 50.99
N LYS A 127 -51.24 -6.07 49.78
CA LYS A 127 -52.68 -5.97 49.50
C LYS A 127 -53.39 -7.31 49.61
N ILE A 128 -52.76 -8.38 49.10
CA ILE A 128 -53.30 -9.74 49.19
C ILE A 128 -53.41 -10.14 50.65
N ASP A 129 -52.35 -9.96 51.44
CA ASP A 129 -52.32 -10.29 52.87
C ASP A 129 -53.44 -9.53 53.63
N ALA A 130 -53.59 -8.23 53.37
CA ALA A 130 -54.66 -7.43 53.98
C ALA A 130 -56.07 -7.91 53.58
N GLU A 131 -56.27 -8.34 52.32
CA GLU A 131 -57.56 -8.89 51.87
C GLU A 131 -57.84 -10.26 52.51
N PHE A 132 -56.81 -11.09 52.66
CA PHE A 132 -56.90 -12.38 53.34
C PHE A 132 -57.25 -12.20 54.83
N GLU A 133 -56.56 -11.33 55.55
CA GLU A 133 -56.85 -11.02 56.96
C GLU A 133 -58.30 -10.54 57.14
N LYS A 134 -58.76 -9.65 56.25
CA LYS A 134 -60.15 -9.18 56.27
C LYS A 134 -61.15 -10.32 56.08
N LYS A 135 -60.92 -11.19 55.08
CA LYS A 135 -61.78 -12.36 54.81
C LYS A 135 -61.77 -13.36 55.97
N GLU A 136 -60.63 -13.55 56.62
CA GLU A 136 -60.52 -14.41 57.80
C GLU A 136 -61.40 -13.89 58.94
N VAL A 137 -61.33 -12.59 59.24
CA VAL A 137 -62.18 -11.94 60.25
C VAL A 137 -63.66 -12.05 59.87
N GLU A 138 -64.04 -11.75 58.62
CA GLU A 138 -65.42 -11.88 58.14
C GLU A 138 -65.96 -13.30 58.29
N THR A 139 -65.12 -14.29 57.97
CA THR A 139 -65.47 -15.72 58.07
C THR A 139 -65.67 -16.13 59.52
N LEU A 140 -64.78 -15.74 60.43
CA LEU A 140 -64.91 -15.97 61.88
C LEU A 140 -66.19 -15.35 62.43
N GLN A 141 -66.51 -14.11 62.04
CA GLN A 141 -67.75 -13.44 62.44
C GLN A 141 -68.99 -14.15 61.90
N ALA A 142 -68.96 -14.64 60.66
CA ALA A 142 -70.05 -15.43 60.09
C ALA A 142 -70.29 -16.72 60.88
N TYR A 143 -69.23 -17.44 61.29
CA TYR A 143 -69.35 -18.63 62.13
C TYR A 143 -69.94 -18.30 63.51
N ILE A 144 -69.46 -17.25 64.18
CA ILE A 144 -70.02 -16.81 65.48
C ILE A 144 -71.51 -16.50 65.36
N ASN A 145 -71.90 -15.80 64.30
CA ASN A 145 -73.31 -15.47 64.04
C ASN A 145 -74.17 -16.71 63.75
N LEU A 146 -73.62 -17.72 63.08
CA LEU A 146 -74.29 -19.01 62.85
C LEU A 146 -74.46 -19.80 64.15
N GLU A 147 -73.43 -19.87 64.98
CA GLU A 147 -73.51 -20.51 66.31
C GLU A 147 -74.56 -19.83 67.20
N ALA A 148 -74.64 -18.50 67.17
CA ALA A 148 -75.64 -17.74 67.92
C ALA A 148 -77.08 -18.01 67.44
N LYS A 149 -77.28 -18.37 66.17
CA LYS A 149 -78.59 -18.71 65.58
C LYS A 149 -78.98 -20.19 65.77
N LEU A 150 -78.02 -21.05 66.10
CA LEU A 150 -78.22 -22.49 66.34
C LEU A 150 -78.50 -22.82 67.80
N LYS A 151 -78.32 -21.86 68.72
CA LYS A 151 -78.80 -21.90 70.10
C LYS A 151 -80.20 -21.29 70.21
#